data_AF-A0A7K2JNZ8-F1
#
_entry.id   AF-A0A7K2JNZ8-F1
#
_cell.length_a   1.000
_cell.length_b   1.000
_cell.length_c   1.000
_cell.angle_alpha   90.00
_cell.angle_beta   90.00
_cell.angle_gamma   90.00
#
_symmetry.space_group_name_H-M   'P 1'
#
loop_
_entity.id
_entity.type
_entity.pdbx_description
1 polymer ?
#
loop_
_entity_poly.entity_id
_entity_poly.type
_entity_poly.pdbx_seq_one_letter_code
_entity_poly.pdbx_strand_id
1 'polypeptide(L)'
;RWVSPGSVVALLIWMLASAAFAFYVANFSTYNKTYGTLAGVIVFLVWLWVSNIAILLGLEFDAEMARQRAIAGGMNPEEEPYVPPRDTRAWDEQDMREAQQ
;
A
#
# COMPACT_ATOMS: atom_id res chain seq x y z
N ARG A 1 -20.83 -6.92 -0.78
CA ARG A 1 -19.96 -6.53 -1.93
C ARG A 1 -19.43 -5.14 -1.61
N TRP A 2 -18.28 -5.08 -0.93
CA TRP A 2 -17.71 -3.83 -0.42
C TRP A 2 -16.49 -3.52 -1.27
N VAL A 3 -16.57 -2.45 -2.05
CA VAL A 3 -15.38 -1.85 -2.66
C VAL A 3 -14.45 -1.54 -1.48
N SER A 4 -13.25 -2.13 -1.46
CA SER A 4 -12.36 -1.89 -0.34
C SER A 4 -12.00 -0.39 -0.33
N PRO A 5 -11.95 0.25 0.85
CA PRO A 5 -11.50 1.63 0.96
C PRO A 5 -10.13 1.85 0.29
N GLY A 6 -9.26 0.83 0.30
CA GLY A 6 -7.97 0.84 -0.39
C GLY A 6 -8.08 0.97 -1.92
N SER A 7 -9.04 0.31 -2.57
CA SER A 7 -9.28 0.50 -4.01
C SER A 7 -9.73 1.92 -4.34
N VAL A 8 -10.49 2.57 -3.43
CA VAL A 8 -10.90 3.97 -3.60
C VAL A 8 -9.71 4.91 -3.47
N VAL A 9 -8.84 4.70 -2.49
CA VAL A 9 -7.61 5.50 -2.31
C VAL A 9 -6.67 5.34 -3.50
N ALA A 10 -6.44 4.10 -3.97
CA ALA A 10 -5.64 3.82 -5.15
C ALA A 10 -6.20 4.50 -6.42
N LEU A 11 -7.53 4.49 -6.59
CA LEU A 11 -8.20 5.15 -7.70
C LEU A 11 -8.09 6.68 -7.64
N LEU A 12 -8.24 7.27 -6.44
CA LEU A 12 -8.09 8.72 -6.23
C LEU A 12 -6.66 9.18 -6.56
N ILE A 13 -5.68 8.42 -6.07
CA ILE A 13 -4.25 8.59 -6.40
C ILE A 13 -4.01 8.52 -7.91
N TRP A 14 -4.58 7.52 -8.58
CA TRP A 14 -4.42 7.33 -10.01
C TRP A 14 -5.02 8.51 -10.79
N MET A 15 -6.22 8.96 -10.42
CA MET A 15 -6.83 10.15 -11.02
C MET A 15 -6.01 11.41 -10.80
N LEU A 16 -5.45 11.61 -9.61
CA LEU A 16 -4.62 12.78 -9.30
C LEU A 16 -3.34 12.78 -10.13
N ALA A 17 -2.71 11.62 -10.32
CA ALA A 17 -1.54 11.45 -11.18
C ALA A 17 -1.86 11.73 -12.66
N SER A 18 -2.98 11.21 -13.16
CA SER A 18 -3.44 11.49 -14.54
C SER A 18 -3.73 12.97 -14.75
N ALA A 19 -4.39 13.63 -13.79
CA ALA A 19 -4.66 15.07 -13.85
C ALA A 19 -3.38 15.90 -13.79
N ALA A 20 -2.42 15.54 -12.92
CA ALA A 20 -1.13 16.21 -12.83
C ALA A 20 -0.32 16.08 -14.13
N PHE A 21 -0.31 14.91 -14.76
CA PHE A 21 0.36 14.69 -16.05
C PHE A 21 -0.31 15.48 -17.19
N ALA A 22 -1.64 15.47 -17.26
CA ALA A 22 -2.38 16.25 -18.25
C ALA A 22 -2.15 17.76 -18.10
N PHE A 23 -2.15 18.26 -16.85
CA PHE A 23 -1.82 19.65 -16.56
C PHE A 23 -0.37 19.98 -16.93
N TYR A 24 0.59 19.10 -16.64
CA TYR A 24 1.98 19.28 -17.04
C TYR A 24 2.13 19.44 -18.56
N VAL A 25 1.57 18.52 -19.34
CA VAL A 25 1.64 18.56 -20.82
C VAL A 25 0.95 19.82 -21.37
N ALA A 26 -0.19 20.22 -20.81
CA ALA A 26 -0.94 21.39 -21.25
C ALA A 26 -0.21 22.72 -20.96
N ASN A 27 0.49 22.83 -19.82
CA ASN A 27 1.17 24.07 -19.42
C ASN A 27 2.60 24.20 -19.97
N PHE A 28 3.30 23.07 -20.22
CA PHE A 28 4.70 23.08 -20.67
C PHE A 28 4.88 23.03 -22.20
N SER A 29 3.81 22.99 -22.99
CA SER A 29 3.88 22.93 -24.45
C SER A 29 4.57 24.15 -25.10
N THR A 30 4.83 25.25 -24.38
CA THR A 30 5.24 26.51 -25.03
C THR A 30 6.53 27.16 -24.53
N TYR A 31 7.00 27.00 -23.28
CA TYR A 31 7.98 28.00 -22.77
C TYR A 31 9.40 27.62 -22.33
N ASN A 32 9.75 26.43 -21.80
CA ASN A 32 11.13 26.23 -21.32
C ASN A 32 11.64 24.79 -21.37
N LYS A 33 12.36 24.45 -22.47
CA LYS A 33 12.95 23.12 -22.73
C LYS A 33 13.91 22.62 -21.64
N THR A 34 14.57 23.49 -20.88
CA THR A 34 15.58 23.10 -19.88
C THR A 34 14.97 22.67 -18.54
N TYR A 35 13.82 23.22 -18.16
CA TYR A 35 13.18 22.93 -16.86
C TYR A 35 12.08 21.87 -16.96
N GLY A 36 11.62 21.52 -18.16
CA GLY A 36 10.64 20.47 -18.39
C GLY A 36 11.15 19.07 -18.04
N THR A 37 12.40 18.74 -18.40
CA THR A 37 12.98 17.42 -18.06
C THR A 37 13.12 17.24 -16.54
N LEU A 38 13.55 18.27 -15.81
CA LEU A 38 13.62 18.29 -14.34
C LEU A 38 12.22 18.13 -13.70
N ALA A 39 11.22 18.86 -14.20
CA ALA A 39 9.84 18.72 -13.73
C ALA A 39 9.27 17.32 -14.00
N GLY A 40 9.58 16.72 -15.17
CA GLY A 40 9.18 15.36 -15.49
C GLY A 40 9.76 14.32 -14.53
N VAL A 41 11.03 14.47 -14.15
CA VAL A 41 11.67 13.60 -13.14
C VAL A 41 11.01 13.75 -11.78
N ILE A 42 10.68 14.98 -11.35
CA ILE A 42 9.99 15.22 -10.07
C ILE A 42 8.61 14.56 -10.08
N VAL A 43 7.82 14.71 -11.14
CA VAL A 43 6.50 14.07 -11.27
C VAL A 43 6.64 12.54 -11.26
N PHE A 44 7.64 11.99 -11.95
CA PHE A 44 7.92 10.56 -11.92
C PHE A 44 8.28 10.05 -10.52
N LEU A 45 9.09 10.80 -9.75
CA LEU A 45 9.42 10.47 -8.37
C LEU A 45 8.21 10.53 -7.44
N VAL A 46 7.37 11.55 -7.56
CA VAL A 46 6.12 11.64 -6.81
C VAL A 46 5.19 10.47 -7.17
N TRP A 47 5.12 10.10 -8.45
CA TRP A 47 4.34 8.95 -8.90
C TRP A 47 4.83 7.62 -8.30
N LEU A 48 6.15 7.41 -8.25
CA LEU A 48 6.74 6.24 -7.60
C LEU A 48 6.49 6.23 -6.10
N TRP A 49 6.62 7.38 -5.44
CA TRP A 49 6.36 7.54 -4.01
C TRP A 49 4.90 7.21 -3.67
N VAL A 50 3.96 7.74 -4.45
CA VAL A 50 2.54 7.47 -4.31
C VAL A 50 2.20 6.00 -4.57
N SER A 51 2.83 5.38 -5.59
CA SER A 51 2.67 3.94 -5.86
C SER A 51 3.19 3.08 -4.71
N ASN A 52 4.31 3.48 -4.08
CA ASN A 52 4.86 2.79 -2.91
C ASN A 52 3.87 2.83 -1.72
N ILE A 53 3.31 4.01 -1.42
CA ILE A 53 2.28 4.15 -0.37
C ILE A 53 1.05 3.29 -0.70
N ALA A 54 0.60 3.27 -1.95
CA ALA A 54 -0.54 2.46 -2.37
C ALA A 54 -0.31 0.95 -2.14
N ILE A 55 0.91 0.45 -2.40
CA ILE A 55 1.26 -0.96 -2.15
C ILE A 55 1.26 -1.25 -0.64
N LEU A 56 1.93 -0.43 0.17
CA LEU A 56 1.99 -0.62 1.63
C LEU A 56 0.59 -0.61 2.25
N LEU A 57 -0.24 0.34 1.84
CA LEU A 57 -1.61 0.45 2.33
C LEU A 57 -2.49 -0.71 1.86
N GLY A 58 -2.23 -1.26 0.67
CA GLY A 58 -2.86 -2.49 0.19
C GLY A 58 -2.51 -3.71 1.03
N LEU A 59 -1.24 -3.85 1.44
CA LEU A 59 -0.77 -4.94 2.29
C LEU A 59 -1.34 -4.85 3.71
N GLU A 60 -1.28 -3.67 4.33
CA GLU A 60 -1.84 -3.42 5.67
C GLU A 60 -3.34 -3.74 5.71
N PHE A 61 -4.06 -3.34 4.67
CA PHE A 61 -5.49 -3.59 4.57
C PHE A 61 -5.83 -5.08 4.42
N ASP A 62 -5.05 -5.84 3.66
CA ASP A 62 -5.23 -7.29 3.55
C ASP A 62 -4.98 -7.98 4.90
N ALA A 63 -3.96 -7.53 5.64
CA ALA A 63 -3.66 -8.00 6.99
C ALA A 63 -4.81 -7.70 7.98
N GLU A 64 -5.32 -6.47 7.99
CA GLU A 64 -6.46 -6.11 8.87
C GLU A 64 -7.73 -6.89 8.48
N MET A 65 -7.95 -7.16 7.19
CA MET A 65 -9.09 -7.98 6.79
C MET A 65 -8.96 -9.44 7.26
N ALA A 66 -7.75 -10.00 7.23
CA ALA A 66 -7.47 -11.32 7.80
C ALA A 66 -7.75 -11.33 9.31
N ARG A 67 -7.31 -10.28 10.02
CA ARG A 67 -7.59 -10.08 11.46
C ARG A 67 -9.09 -9.98 11.76
N GLN A 68 -9.83 -9.15 11.02
CA GLN A 68 -11.28 -9.02 11.20
C GLN A 68 -12.04 -10.34 10.95
N ARG A 69 -11.59 -11.14 9.97
CA ARG A 69 -12.14 -12.49 9.75
C ARG A 69 -11.84 -13.44 10.90
N ALA A 70 -10.63 -13.39 11.47
CA ALA A 70 -10.26 -14.19 12.63
C ALA A 70 -11.14 -13.84 13.85
N ILE A 71 -11.32 -12.55 14.13
CA ILE A 71 -12.19 -12.06 15.21
C ILE A 71 -13.65 -12.49 14.98
N ALA A 72 -14.17 -12.34 13.76
CA ALA A 72 -15.52 -12.79 13.42
C ALA A 72 -15.70 -14.32 13.53
N GLY A 73 -14.59 -15.08 13.38
CA GLY A 73 -14.53 -16.52 13.59
C GLY A 73 -14.48 -16.94 15.07
N GLY A 74 -14.48 -16.00 16.01
CA GLY A 74 -14.48 -16.25 17.45
C GLY A 74 -13.09 -16.20 18.11
N MET A 75 -12.06 -15.76 17.40
CA MET A 75 -10.71 -15.57 17.98
C MET A 75 -10.66 -14.27 18.80
N ASN A 76 -9.91 -14.27 19.90
CA ASN A 76 -9.79 -13.11 20.78
C ASN A 76 -9.04 -11.95 20.07
N PRO A 77 -9.58 -10.72 19.99
CA PRO A 77 -8.91 -9.55 19.41
C PRO A 77 -7.62 -9.09 20.08
N GLU A 78 -7.19 -9.73 21.16
CA GLU A 78 -5.95 -9.44 21.88
C GLU A 78 -4.89 -10.54 21.71
N GLU A 79 -5.23 -11.69 21.10
CA GLU A 79 -4.28 -12.78 20.84
C GLU A 79 -3.69 -12.64 19.43
N GLU A 80 -2.42 -12.23 19.37
CA GLU A 80 -1.60 -12.30 18.16
C GLU A 80 -0.67 -13.50 18.24
N PRO A 81 -0.46 -14.25 17.14
CA PRO A 81 -0.76 -13.89 15.73
C PRO A 81 -2.09 -14.42 15.17
N TYR A 82 -2.86 -13.59 14.45
CA TYR A 82 -4.15 -13.96 13.84
C TYR A 82 -4.06 -14.87 12.60
N VAL A 83 -2.88 -14.93 11.98
CA VAL A 83 -2.63 -15.75 10.80
C VAL A 83 -1.57 -16.77 11.14
N PRO A 84 -1.77 -18.05 10.78
CA PRO A 84 -0.75 -19.06 10.97
C PRO A 84 0.50 -18.64 10.18
N PRO A 85 1.68 -18.68 10.80
CA PRO A 85 2.92 -18.32 10.14
C PRO A 85 3.12 -19.16 8.89
N ARG A 86 3.39 -18.49 7.77
CA ARG A 86 3.55 -19.15 6.48
C ARG A 86 4.74 -20.13 6.48
N ASP A 87 5.77 -19.88 7.28
CA ASP A 87 6.96 -20.72 7.40
C ASP A 87 7.57 -20.62 8.81
N THR A 88 7.91 -21.77 9.39
CA THR A 88 8.50 -21.91 10.74
C THR A 88 9.91 -22.51 10.73
N ARG A 89 10.49 -22.76 9.54
CA ARG A 89 11.78 -23.45 9.42
C ARG A 89 12.99 -22.68 9.99
N ALA A 90 12.85 -21.37 10.14
CA ALA A 90 13.90 -20.49 10.66
C ALA A 90 13.70 -20.12 12.13
N TRP A 91 12.70 -20.70 12.80
CA TRP A 91 12.36 -20.36 14.19
C TRP A 91 13.40 -20.92 15.15
N ASP A 92 13.78 -20.10 16.13
CA ASP A 92 14.62 -20.54 17.24
C ASP A 92 13.78 -21.30 18.28
N GLU A 93 14.44 -22.01 19.19
CA GLU A 93 13.79 -22.71 20.31
C GLU A 93 12.99 -21.77 21.21
N GLN A 94 13.27 -20.46 21.18
CA GLN A 94 12.50 -19.44 21.90
C GLN A 94 11.15 -19.18 21.21
N ASP A 95 11.15 -18.93 19.90
CA ASP A 95 9.95 -18.73 19.09
C ASP A 95 8.99 -19.94 19.17
N MET A 96 9.56 -21.15 19.19
CA MET A 96 8.78 -22.38 19.33
C MET A 96 8.09 -22.52 20.70
N ARG A 97 8.67 -21.94 21.75
CA ARG A 97 8.09 -21.94 23.11
C ARG A 97 6.98 -20.92 23.25
N GLU A 98 7.13 -19.76 22.61
CA GLU A 98 6.11 -18.71 22.60
C GLU A 98 4.87 -19.12 21.82
N ALA A 99 5.04 -19.85 20.70
CA ALA A 99 3.92 -20.36 19.90
C ALA A 99 3.10 -21.49 20.57
N GLN A 100 3.57 -22.05 21.69
CA GLN A 100 2.93 -23.14 22.44
C GLN A 100 2.27 -22.69 23.75
N GLN A 101 2.43 -21.42 24.14
CA GLN A 101 1.82 -20.82 25.33
C GLN A 101 0.54 -20.08 24.96
#